data_AF-A0A523YGV8-F1
#
_entry.id   AF-A0A523YGV8-F1
#
_cell.length_a   1.000
_cell.length_b   1.000
_cell.length_c   1.000
_cell.angle_alpha   90.00
_cell.angle_beta   90.00
_cell.angle_gamma   90.00
#
_symmetry.space_group_name_H-M   'P 1'
#
loop_
_entity.id
_entity.type
_entity.pdbx_description
1 polymer ?
#
loop_
_entity_poly.entity_id
_entity_poly.type
_entity_poly.pdbx_seq_one_letter_code
_entity_poly.pdbx_strand_id
1 'polypeptide(L)'
;MSMESSHLGSGNLKADLFLPAELREELREPFGDLMSGDEAVSALKEGAKLFTVGDQCTLTFVEENIVPDVFIVDYQIKREPTPELKARFQGLSEVTKTVINPAGMITRELWSSILESLSSEKKTQIEVEGEEDLATLPCIFLAQNGSQVAYGLPDQGVVLVNVDEASKEKVKRILERMGESNAS
;
A
#
# COMPACT_ATOMS: atom_id res chain seq x y z
N MET A 1 8.46 -23.24 -25.11
CA MET A 1 7.05 -23.15 -24.67
C MET A 1 7.04 -23.33 -23.16
N SER A 2 7.02 -22.23 -22.43
CA SER A 2 6.72 -22.21 -21.00
C SER A 2 5.61 -21.18 -20.84
N MET A 3 4.53 -21.60 -20.20
CA MET A 3 3.21 -20.99 -20.28
C MET A 3 3.22 -19.55 -19.76
N GLU A 4 2.71 -18.64 -20.59
CA GLU A 4 2.12 -17.38 -20.15
C GLU A 4 0.89 -17.69 -19.31
N SER A 5 0.93 -17.35 -18.02
CA SER A 5 -0.26 -17.12 -17.22
C SER A 5 0.09 -16.16 -16.09
N SER A 6 0.47 -14.92 -16.42
CA SER A 6 0.46 -13.88 -15.39
C SER A 6 -1.00 -13.53 -15.10
N HIS A 7 -1.49 -13.88 -13.91
CA HIS A 7 -2.76 -13.35 -13.39
C HIS A 7 -2.69 -11.82 -13.17
N LEU A 8 -1.48 -11.26 -13.24
CA LEU A 8 -1.19 -9.84 -13.23
C LEU A 8 -1.28 -9.28 -14.65
N GLY A 9 -2.37 -8.58 -14.94
CA GLY A 9 -2.41 -7.52 -15.95
C GLY A 9 -2.40 -6.16 -15.26
N SER A 10 -2.22 -5.07 -16.00
CA SER A 10 -2.36 -3.68 -15.49
C SER A 10 -3.80 -3.31 -15.08
N GLY A 11 -4.69 -4.30 -14.96
CA GLY A 11 -6.09 -4.16 -14.61
C GLY A 11 -6.43 -4.90 -13.33
N ASN A 12 -7.68 -5.33 -13.18
CA ASN A 12 -8.14 -6.05 -12.00
C ASN A 12 -7.53 -7.45 -11.88
N LEU A 13 -7.29 -7.88 -10.65
CA LEU A 13 -6.98 -9.29 -10.33
C LEU A 13 -8.15 -10.21 -10.68
N LYS A 14 -7.83 -11.43 -11.12
CA LYS A 14 -8.82 -12.47 -11.42
C LYS A 14 -9.21 -13.29 -10.19
N ALA A 15 -8.28 -13.43 -9.25
CA ALA A 15 -8.43 -14.15 -7.98
C ALA A 15 -7.77 -13.32 -6.85
N ASP A 16 -8.11 -13.62 -5.61
CA ASP A 16 -7.41 -13.02 -4.47
C ASP A 16 -6.01 -13.64 -4.37
N LEU A 17 -5.03 -12.89 -3.87
CA LEU A 17 -3.68 -13.40 -3.66
C LEU A 17 -3.47 -13.69 -2.17
N PHE A 18 -2.74 -14.74 -1.84
CA PHE A 18 -2.27 -15.02 -0.49
C PHE A 18 -0.75 -15.14 -0.46
N LEU A 19 -0.15 -14.72 0.64
CA LEU A 19 1.29 -14.76 0.87
C LEU A 19 1.73 -16.17 1.29
N PRO A 20 2.48 -16.91 0.45
CA PRO A 20 3.06 -18.18 0.83
C PRO A 20 4.13 -18.00 1.91
N ALA A 21 4.33 -19.01 2.76
CA ALA A 21 5.25 -18.92 3.89
C ALA A 21 6.69 -18.64 3.45
N GLU A 22 7.09 -19.18 2.30
CA GLU A 22 8.41 -19.02 1.68
C GLU A 22 8.72 -17.59 1.22
N LEU A 23 7.71 -16.75 0.98
CA LEU A 23 7.91 -15.36 0.57
C LEU A 23 8.03 -14.40 1.76
N ARG A 24 7.65 -14.83 2.97
CA ARG A 24 7.67 -13.96 4.17
C ARG A 24 9.06 -13.42 4.48
N GLU A 25 10.09 -14.22 4.28
CA GLU A 25 11.49 -13.80 4.50
C GLU A 25 11.91 -12.73 3.50
N GLU A 26 11.48 -12.84 2.24
CA GLU A 26 11.80 -11.86 1.18
C GLU A 26 11.10 -10.52 1.41
N LEU A 27 9.90 -10.53 2.01
CA LEU A 27 9.17 -9.31 2.37
C LEU A 27 9.72 -8.59 3.61
N ARG A 28 10.67 -9.18 4.35
CA ARG A 28 11.33 -8.48 5.46
C ARG A 28 12.30 -7.41 4.99
N GLU A 29 12.86 -7.59 3.79
CA GLU A 29 13.77 -6.62 3.20
C GLU A 29 12.95 -5.43 2.66
N PRO A 30 13.32 -4.17 3.01
CA PRO A 30 12.59 -3.01 2.55
C PRO A 30 12.63 -2.88 1.01
N PHE A 31 11.53 -2.42 0.42
CA PHE A 31 11.39 -2.19 -1.02
C PHE A 31 12.01 -0.87 -1.47
N GLY A 32 12.41 -0.02 -0.53
CA GLY A 32 13.02 1.28 -0.77
C GLY A 32 13.93 1.68 0.38
N ASP A 33 14.13 2.98 0.51
CA ASP A 33 15.06 3.53 1.48
C ASP A 33 14.38 3.65 2.85
N LEU A 34 14.95 2.99 3.86
CA LEU A 34 14.51 3.12 5.26
C LEU A 34 15.09 4.41 5.84
N MET A 35 14.21 5.24 6.38
CA MET A 35 14.57 6.55 6.94
C MET A 35 13.63 6.96 8.08
N SER A 36 14.01 8.01 8.78
CA SER A 36 13.15 8.67 9.76
C SER A 36 11.96 9.39 9.08
N GLY A 37 10.95 9.76 9.86
CA GLY A 37 9.75 10.41 9.32
C GLY A 37 10.04 11.79 8.70
N ASP A 38 10.90 12.57 9.35
CA ASP A 38 11.36 13.88 8.87
C ASP A 38 12.22 13.77 7.60
N GLU A 39 13.06 12.74 7.51
CA GLU A 39 13.79 12.44 6.28
C GLU A 39 12.82 12.04 5.15
N ALA A 40 11.81 11.22 5.43
CA ALA A 40 10.81 10.80 4.43
C ALA A 40 10.02 11.99 3.88
N VAL A 41 9.60 12.90 4.75
CA VAL A 41 8.93 14.16 4.38
C VAL A 41 9.85 15.02 3.51
N SER A 42 11.13 15.14 3.89
CA SER A 42 12.12 15.92 3.15
C SER A 42 12.50 15.31 1.79
N ALA A 43 12.35 14.00 1.63
CA ALA A 43 12.65 13.26 0.41
C ALA A 43 11.48 13.25 -0.60
N LEU A 44 10.35 13.89 -0.29
CA LEU A 44 9.23 13.98 -1.20
C LEU A 44 9.58 14.80 -2.45
N LYS A 45 9.17 14.28 -3.61
CA LYS A 45 9.39 14.94 -4.90
C LYS A 45 8.20 15.82 -5.24
N GLU A 46 8.48 17.05 -5.64
CA GLU A 46 7.45 17.98 -6.09
C GLU A 46 6.65 17.38 -7.26
N GLY A 47 5.31 17.42 -7.15
CA GLY A 47 4.40 16.88 -8.16
C GLY A 47 4.31 15.36 -8.22
N ALA A 48 5.05 14.62 -7.38
CA ALA A 48 4.89 13.17 -7.27
C ALA A 48 3.61 12.83 -6.50
N LYS A 49 2.82 11.88 -7.05
CA LYS A 49 1.69 11.30 -6.34
C LYS A 49 2.20 10.45 -5.18
N LEU A 50 1.73 10.70 -3.97
CA LEU A 50 2.14 10.03 -2.73
C LEU A 50 1.08 9.01 -2.29
N PHE A 51 1.54 7.79 -2.07
CA PHE A 51 0.77 6.70 -1.48
C PHE A 51 1.33 6.40 -0.09
N THR A 52 0.49 6.26 0.93
CA THR A 52 0.92 5.77 2.24
C THR A 52 0.18 4.50 2.63
N VAL A 53 0.89 3.58 3.29
CA VAL A 53 0.31 2.35 3.85
C VAL A 53 0.65 2.30 5.34
N GLY A 54 -0.39 2.16 6.15
CA GLY A 54 -0.33 2.11 7.60
C GLY A 54 -0.61 3.44 8.28
N ASP A 55 -1.25 3.34 9.44
CA ASP A 55 -1.75 4.49 10.21
C ASP A 55 -0.64 5.46 10.62
N GLN A 56 0.41 4.96 11.29
CA GLN A 56 1.51 5.77 11.79
C GLN A 56 2.32 6.41 10.66
N CYS A 57 2.55 5.64 9.58
CA CYS A 57 3.21 6.16 8.39
C CYS A 57 2.41 7.32 7.79
N THR A 58 1.10 7.15 7.64
CA THR A 58 0.24 8.21 7.10
C THR A 58 0.25 9.45 8.00
N LEU A 59 0.13 9.26 9.31
CA LEU A 59 0.12 10.37 10.27
C LEU A 59 1.43 11.15 10.28
N THR A 60 2.57 10.50 10.01
CA THR A 60 3.88 11.18 9.88
C THR A 60 3.84 12.31 8.84
N PHE A 61 3.22 12.07 7.68
CA PHE A 61 3.10 13.09 6.64
C PHE A 61 2.03 14.14 6.98
N VAL A 62 0.91 13.70 7.56
CA VAL A 62 -0.23 14.58 7.91
C VAL A 62 0.16 15.58 8.99
N GLU A 63 0.96 15.17 9.98
CA GLU A 63 1.50 16.05 11.03
C GLU A 63 2.35 17.18 10.46
N GLU A 64 3.02 16.94 9.33
CA GLU A 64 3.78 17.93 8.55
C GLU A 64 2.92 18.67 7.50
N ASN A 65 1.59 18.60 7.61
CA ASN A 65 0.61 19.20 6.70
C ASN A 65 0.64 18.66 5.26
N ILE A 66 1.13 17.44 5.06
CA ILE A 66 1.16 16.75 3.77
C ILE A 66 0.11 15.64 3.79
N VAL A 67 -0.95 15.82 3.01
CA VAL A 67 -2.00 14.79 2.85
C VAL A 67 -1.65 13.90 1.65
N PRO A 68 -1.38 12.60 1.85
CA PRO A 68 -1.13 11.66 0.76
C PRO A 68 -2.31 11.62 -0.22
N ASP A 69 -2.02 11.40 -1.50
CA ASP A 69 -3.06 11.28 -2.53
C ASP A 69 -3.92 10.04 -2.33
N VAL A 70 -3.29 8.96 -1.87
CA VAL A 70 -3.94 7.73 -1.46
C VAL A 70 -3.33 7.26 -0.16
N PHE A 71 -4.15 6.96 0.84
CA PHE A 71 -3.67 6.43 2.10
C PHE A 71 -4.52 5.25 2.55
N ILE A 72 -3.83 4.18 2.96
CA ILE A 72 -4.43 2.89 3.30
C ILE A 72 -4.19 2.65 4.79
N VAL A 73 -5.27 2.41 5.53
CA VAL A 73 -5.28 2.36 6.99
C VAL A 73 -6.18 1.23 7.47
N ASP A 74 -5.80 0.53 8.53
CA ASP A 74 -6.61 -0.53 9.15
C ASP A 74 -7.11 -0.14 10.55
N TYR A 75 -6.61 0.97 11.10
CA TYR A 75 -6.89 1.44 12.46
C TYR A 75 -6.47 0.46 13.57
N GLN A 76 -5.61 -0.52 13.29
CA GLN A 76 -5.16 -1.53 14.26
C GLN A 76 -3.80 -1.18 14.88
N ILE A 77 -3.60 0.05 15.33
CA ILE A 77 -2.45 0.36 16.18
C ILE A 77 -2.70 -0.22 17.58
N LYS A 78 -2.07 -1.36 17.87
CA LYS A 78 -1.97 -1.96 19.23
C LYS A 78 -3.33 -2.15 19.94
N ARG A 79 -4.04 -3.21 19.52
CA ARG A 79 -5.07 -3.96 20.27
C ARG A 79 -6.41 -3.27 20.60
N GLU A 80 -6.61 -1.98 20.34
CA GLU A 80 -7.98 -1.40 20.29
C GLU A 80 -8.06 -0.26 19.26
N PRO A 81 -8.98 -0.32 18.28
CA PRO A 81 -9.29 0.83 17.43
C PRO A 81 -9.95 1.89 18.30
N THR A 82 -9.17 2.89 18.70
CA THR A 82 -9.66 4.00 19.49
C THR A 82 -10.40 4.97 18.56
N PRO A 83 -11.65 5.37 18.84
CA PRO A 83 -12.36 6.43 18.11
C PRO A 83 -11.50 7.68 17.88
N GLU A 84 -10.57 7.94 18.80
CA GLU A 84 -9.54 8.97 18.74
C GLU A 84 -8.64 8.85 17.51
N LEU A 85 -8.20 7.65 17.13
CA LEU A 85 -7.36 7.45 15.96
C LEU A 85 -8.13 7.76 14.68
N LYS A 86 -9.35 7.21 14.53
CA LYS A 86 -10.22 7.52 13.38
C LYS A 86 -10.48 9.02 13.26
N ALA A 87 -10.65 9.73 14.38
CA ALA A 87 -10.84 11.17 14.39
C ALA A 87 -9.66 11.95 13.78
N ARG A 88 -8.43 11.41 13.84
CA ARG A 88 -7.25 12.03 13.20
C ARG A 88 -7.29 11.98 11.68
N PHE A 89 -8.05 11.04 11.10
CA PHE A 89 -8.21 10.91 9.64
C PHE A 89 -9.45 11.62 9.10
N GLN A 90 -10.34 12.10 9.99
CA GLN A 90 -11.56 12.79 9.58
C GLN A 90 -11.24 14.07 8.78
N GLY A 91 -11.79 14.17 7.58
CA GLY A 91 -11.64 15.33 6.70
C GLY A 91 -10.33 15.38 5.92
N LEU A 92 -9.46 14.37 6.02
CA LEU A 92 -8.24 14.28 5.22
C LEU A 92 -8.51 13.85 3.77
N SER A 93 -9.48 12.95 3.56
CA SER A 93 -9.86 12.46 2.24
C SER A 93 -11.15 13.08 1.72
N GLU A 94 -11.23 13.20 0.39
CA GLU A 94 -12.45 13.54 -0.34
C GLU A 94 -13.28 12.30 -0.70
N VAL A 95 -12.63 11.13 -0.75
CA VAL A 95 -13.24 9.83 -1.02
C VAL A 95 -12.76 8.83 0.02
N THR A 96 -13.68 8.13 0.66
CA THR A 96 -13.36 7.02 1.57
C THR A 96 -13.98 5.75 1.04
N LYS A 97 -13.19 4.68 0.97
CA LYS A 97 -13.63 3.32 0.63
C LYS A 97 -13.29 2.38 1.78
N THR A 98 -14.19 1.48 2.11
CA THR A 98 -13.93 0.41 3.08
C THR A 98 -13.84 -0.91 2.32
N VAL A 99 -12.81 -1.70 2.60
CA VAL A 99 -12.54 -2.99 1.94
C VAL A 99 -12.19 -4.05 2.99
N ILE A 100 -12.46 -5.32 2.69
CA ILE A 100 -12.05 -6.43 3.54
C ILE A 100 -10.76 -7.04 2.98
N ASN A 101 -9.72 -7.14 3.80
CA ASN A 101 -8.46 -7.79 3.42
C ASN A 101 -7.92 -8.65 4.57
N PRO A 102 -8.18 -9.98 4.57
CA PRO A 102 -7.69 -10.86 5.62
C PRO A 102 -6.16 -10.88 5.71
N ALA A 103 -5.66 -11.35 6.86
CA ALA A 103 -4.24 -11.43 7.14
C ALA A 103 -3.46 -12.20 6.06
N GLY A 104 -2.34 -11.64 5.61
CA GLY A 104 -1.50 -12.23 4.57
C GLY A 104 -2.16 -12.35 3.20
N MET A 105 -3.19 -11.57 2.89
CA MET A 105 -3.86 -11.55 1.58
C MET A 105 -3.73 -10.20 0.86
N ILE A 106 -3.96 -10.23 -0.46
CA ILE A 106 -4.33 -9.08 -1.27
C ILE A 106 -5.63 -9.46 -1.97
N THR A 107 -6.76 -8.99 -1.43
CA THR A 107 -8.07 -9.23 -2.04
C THR A 107 -8.24 -8.44 -3.34
N ARG A 108 -9.10 -8.95 -4.22
CA ARG A 108 -9.52 -8.22 -5.43
C ARG A 108 -10.12 -6.86 -5.11
N GLU A 109 -10.82 -6.74 -3.99
CA GLU A 109 -11.45 -5.50 -3.53
C GLU A 109 -10.41 -4.44 -3.13
N LEU A 110 -9.39 -4.84 -2.37
CA LEU A 110 -8.25 -3.96 -2.05
C LEU A 110 -7.54 -3.53 -3.33
N TRP A 111 -7.23 -4.48 -4.22
CA TRP A 111 -6.57 -4.20 -5.49
C TRP A 111 -7.36 -3.22 -6.36
N SER A 112 -8.66 -3.47 -6.57
CA SER A 112 -9.50 -2.62 -7.40
C SER A 112 -9.65 -1.23 -6.79
N SER A 113 -9.75 -1.13 -5.45
CA SER A 113 -9.83 0.15 -4.76
C SER A 113 -8.57 1.00 -4.97
N ILE A 114 -7.40 0.39 -4.89
CA ILE A 114 -6.12 1.03 -5.21
C ILE A 114 -6.10 1.44 -6.68
N LEU A 115 -6.38 0.51 -7.60
CA LEU A 115 -6.38 0.78 -9.05
C LEU A 115 -7.28 1.96 -9.44
N GLU A 116 -8.50 2.02 -8.90
CA GLU A 116 -9.44 3.10 -9.15
C GLU A 116 -8.92 4.45 -8.61
N SER A 117 -8.26 4.45 -7.45
CA SER A 117 -7.70 5.67 -6.84
C SER A 117 -6.56 6.29 -7.68
N LEU A 118 -5.87 5.49 -8.49
CA LEU A 118 -4.81 5.99 -9.37
C LEU A 118 -5.30 7.00 -10.40
N SER A 119 -6.52 6.78 -10.90
CA SER A 119 -7.17 7.62 -11.92
C SER A 119 -7.84 8.87 -11.37
N SER A 120 -7.86 9.02 -10.04
CA SER A 120 -8.48 10.16 -9.36
C SER A 120 -7.44 11.19 -8.95
N GLU A 121 -7.79 12.46 -9.09
CA GLU A 121 -7.07 13.59 -8.46
C GLU A 121 -7.53 13.83 -7.01
N LYS A 122 -8.56 13.09 -6.56
CA LYS A 122 -9.10 13.24 -5.22
C LYS A 122 -8.26 12.52 -4.20
N LYS A 123 -8.09 13.14 -3.02
CA LYS A 123 -7.48 12.50 -1.86
C LYS A 123 -8.34 11.31 -1.43
N THR A 124 -7.78 10.10 -1.51
CA THR A 124 -8.54 8.86 -1.34
C THR A 124 -8.04 8.10 -0.12
N GLN A 125 -8.95 7.81 0.80
CA GLN A 125 -8.72 6.93 1.94
C GLN A 125 -9.26 5.53 1.63
N ILE A 126 -8.46 4.51 1.86
CA ILE A 126 -8.89 3.10 1.84
C ILE A 126 -8.78 2.56 3.26
N GLU A 127 -9.93 2.35 3.90
CA GLU A 127 -10.04 1.71 5.20
C GLU A 127 -10.09 0.19 5.00
N VAL A 128 -9.19 -0.53 5.67
CA VAL A 128 -9.06 -1.97 5.56
C VAL A 128 -9.62 -2.63 6.82
N GLU A 129 -10.63 -3.47 6.65
CA GLU A 129 -11.05 -4.44 7.66
C GLU A 129 -10.16 -5.69 7.55
N GLY A 130 -9.11 -5.74 8.37
CA GLY A 130 -8.07 -6.77 8.33
C GLY A 130 -6.67 -6.17 8.26
N GLU A 131 -5.75 -6.76 7.51
CA GLU A 131 -4.36 -6.27 7.42
C GLU A 131 -4.15 -5.43 6.15
N GLU A 132 -3.48 -4.28 6.28
CA GLU A 132 -3.10 -3.39 5.19
C GLU A 132 -1.66 -3.59 4.69
N ASP A 133 -0.79 -4.28 5.46
CA ASP A 133 0.65 -4.40 5.19
C ASP A 133 0.99 -4.75 3.72
N LEU A 134 0.29 -5.75 3.16
CA LEU A 134 0.53 -6.21 1.79
C LEU A 134 0.02 -5.25 0.72
N ALA A 135 -0.77 -4.22 1.07
CA ALA A 135 -1.23 -3.19 0.14
C ALA A 135 -0.07 -2.36 -0.45
N THR A 136 1.09 -2.37 0.20
CA THR A 136 2.34 -1.79 -0.33
C THR A 136 2.68 -2.35 -1.71
N LEU A 137 2.50 -3.66 -1.92
CA LEU A 137 2.83 -4.33 -3.19
C LEU A 137 1.95 -3.80 -4.36
N PRO A 138 0.60 -3.83 -4.30
CA PRO A 138 -0.23 -3.25 -5.36
C PRO A 138 -0.01 -1.74 -5.51
N CYS A 139 0.26 -0.99 -4.44
CA CYS A 139 0.61 0.43 -4.54
C CYS A 139 1.84 0.65 -5.43
N ILE A 140 2.94 -0.09 -5.19
CA ILE A 140 4.17 0.04 -6.00
C ILE A 140 3.94 -0.45 -7.42
N PHE A 141 3.26 -1.59 -7.58
CA PHE A 141 3.07 -2.23 -8.89
C PHE A 141 2.18 -1.40 -9.82
N LEU A 142 1.08 -0.85 -9.30
CA LEU A 142 0.07 -0.16 -10.09
C LEU A 142 0.36 1.35 -10.28
N ALA A 143 1.04 2.00 -9.32
CA ALA A 143 1.28 3.44 -9.37
C ALA A 143 2.04 3.87 -10.65
N GLN A 144 1.91 5.14 -11.05
CA GLN A 144 2.64 5.66 -12.20
C GLN A 144 4.13 5.84 -11.87
N ASN A 145 5.01 5.76 -12.88
CA ASN A 145 6.42 6.06 -12.64
C ASN A 145 6.57 7.52 -12.21
N GLY A 146 7.43 7.75 -11.22
CA GLY A 146 7.59 9.05 -10.57
C GLY A 146 6.69 9.26 -9.35
N SER A 147 5.73 8.37 -9.08
CA SER A 147 5.03 8.32 -7.79
C SER A 147 5.97 7.90 -6.65
N GLN A 148 5.54 8.15 -5.42
CA GLN A 148 6.23 7.68 -4.21
C GLN A 148 5.27 6.86 -3.35
N VAL A 149 5.74 5.72 -2.84
CA VAL A 149 5.00 4.87 -1.90
C VAL A 149 5.76 4.84 -0.59
N ALA A 150 5.12 5.25 0.49
CA ALA A 150 5.67 5.20 1.85
C ALA A 150 4.91 4.19 2.69
N TYR A 151 5.62 3.42 3.50
CA TYR A 151 5.01 2.49 4.45
C TYR A 151 5.84 2.39 5.72
N GLY A 152 5.16 2.09 6.83
CA GLY A 152 5.82 1.97 8.13
C GLY A 152 6.57 0.66 8.27
N LEU A 153 7.70 0.70 8.95
CA LEU A 153 8.39 -0.49 9.45
C LEU A 153 8.42 -0.39 10.99
N PRO A 154 7.73 -1.28 11.72
CA PRO A 154 7.62 -1.21 13.17
C PRO A 154 8.98 -1.05 13.85
N ASP A 155 9.06 -0.07 14.75
CA ASP A 155 10.25 0.31 15.54
C ASP A 155 11.49 0.71 14.72
N GLN A 156 11.37 0.87 13.40
CA GLN A 156 12.49 1.16 12.49
C GLN A 156 12.33 2.47 11.72
N GLY A 157 11.11 2.87 11.35
CA GLY A 157 10.84 4.14 10.68
C GLY A 157 9.89 4.01 9.48
N VAL A 158 10.13 4.83 8.47
CA VAL A 158 9.37 4.86 7.22
C VAL A 158 10.26 4.36 6.09
N VAL A 159 9.74 3.46 5.27
CA VAL A 159 10.36 3.09 4.00
C VAL A 159 9.74 3.92 2.90
N LEU A 160 10.56 4.65 2.13
CA LEU A 160 10.11 5.42 0.97
C LEU A 160 10.59 4.75 -0.32
N VAL A 161 9.65 4.40 -1.18
CA VAL A 161 9.91 3.80 -2.50
C VAL A 161 9.64 4.85 -3.57
N ASN A 162 10.67 5.15 -4.37
CA ASN A 162 10.50 5.89 -5.61
C ASN A 162 10.02 4.91 -6.70
N VAL A 163 8.80 5.11 -7.20
CA VAL A 163 8.21 4.18 -8.18
C VAL A 163 8.85 4.39 -9.54
N ASP A 164 9.52 3.34 -10.03
CA ASP A 164 10.05 3.24 -11.37
C ASP A 164 9.85 1.82 -11.93
N GLU A 165 10.34 1.56 -13.14
CA GLU A 165 10.24 0.23 -13.76
C GLU A 165 10.97 -0.86 -12.95
N ALA A 166 12.07 -0.52 -12.26
CA ALA A 166 12.84 -1.48 -11.49
C ALA A 166 12.11 -1.87 -10.20
N SER A 167 11.55 -0.90 -9.47
CA SER A 167 10.74 -1.17 -8.27
C SER A 167 9.49 -1.98 -8.63
N LYS A 168 8.84 -1.65 -9.74
CA LYS A 168 7.68 -2.38 -10.26
C LYS A 168 8.01 -3.80 -10.63
N GLU A 169 9.11 -4.02 -11.35
CA GLU A 169 9.54 -5.37 -11.74
C GLU A 169 9.93 -6.22 -10.52
N LYS A 170 10.56 -5.63 -9.50
CA LYS A 170 10.84 -6.31 -8.22
C LYS A 170 9.55 -6.80 -7.56
N VAL A 171 8.57 -5.90 -7.41
CA VAL A 171 7.28 -6.23 -6.79
C VAL A 171 6.47 -7.21 -7.65
N LYS A 172 6.48 -7.04 -8.97
CA LYS A 172 5.82 -7.95 -9.91
C LYS A 172 6.28 -9.39 -9.70
N ARG A 173 7.58 -9.65 -9.59
CA ARG A 173 8.12 -11.00 -9.35
C ARG A 173 7.62 -11.63 -8.07
N ILE A 174 7.38 -10.83 -7.04
CA ILE A 174 6.80 -11.29 -5.78
C ILE A 174 5.34 -11.63 -5.98
N LEU A 175 4.57 -10.71 -6.58
CA LEU A 175 3.15 -10.92 -6.88
C LEU A 175 2.94 -12.18 -7.73
N GLU A 176 3.78 -12.44 -8.74
CA GLU A 176 3.71 -13.64 -9.60
C GLU A 176 3.97 -14.95 -8.84
N ARG A 177 4.65 -14.89 -7.69
CA ARG A 177 4.95 -16.03 -6.82
C ARG A 177 3.96 -16.17 -5.67
N MET A 178 3.06 -15.20 -5.47
CA MET A 178 1.98 -15.35 -4.51
C MET A 178 1.00 -16.43 -4.98
N GLY A 179 0.35 -17.08 -4.03
CA GLY A 179 -0.66 -18.09 -4.35
C GLY A 179 -2.00 -17.45 -4.70
N GLU A 180 -2.75 -18.06 -5.60
CA GLU A 180 -4.12 -17.64 -5.91
C GLU A 180 -5.11 -18.34 -4.97
N SER A 181 -6.02 -17.56 -4.39
CA SER A 181 -7.19 -18.05 -3.69
C SER A 181 -8.43 -17.64 -4.48
N ASN A 182 -9.14 -18.65 -4.98
CA ASN A 182 -10.49 -18.45 -5.49
C ASN A 182 -11.43 -18.55 -4.28
N ALA A 183 -11.76 -17.42 -3.65
CA ALA A 183 -12.91 -17.39 -2.75
C ALA A 183 -14.12 -17.92 -3.53
N SER A 184 -14.68 -19.04 -3.03
CA SER A 184 -15.79 -19.78 -3.64
C SER A 184 -17.09 -19.00 -3.58
#